data_AF-A0A8T7EY77-F1
#
_entry.id   AF-A0A8T7EY77-F1
#
_cell.length_a   1.000
_cell.length_b   1.000
_cell.length_c   1.000
_cell.angle_alpha   90.00
_cell.angle_beta   90.00
_cell.angle_gamma   90.00
#
_symmetry.space_group_name_H-M   'P 1'
#
loop_
_entity.id
_entity.type
_entity.pdbx_description
1 polymer ?
#
loop_
_entity_poly.entity_id
_entity_poly.type
_entity_poly.pdbx_seq_one_letter_code
_entity_poly.pdbx_strand_id
1 'polypeptide(L)'
;MTVLEHPPEPPLSSDPDHYFSESIARFKAVNAEGETSRTLFAQGRSLRRRGRQTQAARKLHQAMIMFSRLGMVDDAAKAAEEQLKLL
;
A
#
# COMPACT_ATOMS: atom_id res chain seq x y z
N MET A 1 10.20 31.00 -30.85
CA MET A 1 9.69 29.62 -30.70
C MET A 1 10.23 29.11 -29.37
N THR A 2 9.40 29.14 -28.32
CA THR A 2 9.83 28.68 -26.98
C THR A 2 9.65 27.17 -26.93
N VAL A 3 10.75 26.43 -26.98
CA VAL A 3 10.74 24.98 -26.79
C VAL A 3 10.60 24.76 -25.28
N LEU A 4 9.47 24.21 -24.84
CA LEU A 4 9.32 23.71 -23.49
C LEU A 4 10.16 22.42 -23.40
N GLU A 5 11.42 22.56 -23.00
CA GLU A 5 12.20 21.41 -22.56
C GLU A 5 11.50 20.82 -21.34
N HIS A 6 10.80 19.70 -21.56
CA HIS A 6 10.31 18.91 -20.44
C HIS A 6 11.55 18.34 -19.76
N PRO A 7 11.76 18.58 -18.46
CA PRO A 7 12.84 17.90 -17.75
C PRO A 7 12.64 16.39 -17.94
N PRO A 8 13.72 15.62 -18.17
CA PRO A 8 13.59 14.18 -18.34
C PRO A 8 12.88 13.61 -17.13
N GLU A 9 11.79 12.88 -17.36
CA GLU A 9 11.12 12.18 -16.27
C GLU A 9 12.14 11.26 -15.60
N PRO A 10 12.23 11.27 -14.26
CA PRO A 10 13.12 10.37 -13.56
C PRO A 10 12.80 8.93 -13.97
N PRO A 11 13.81 8.06 -14.11
CA PRO A 11 13.59 6.69 -14.54
C PRO A 11 12.60 6.00 -13.59
N LEU A 12 11.60 5.32 -14.17
CA LEU A 12 10.64 4.55 -13.41
C LEU A 12 11.36 3.46 -12.62
N SER A 13 11.13 3.42 -11.31
CA SER A 13 11.60 2.32 -10.47
C SER A 13 10.98 1.00 -10.96
N SER A 14 11.80 -0.05 -11.03
CA SER A 14 11.36 -1.41 -11.29
C SER A 14 10.84 -2.12 -10.03
N ASP A 15 11.08 -1.54 -8.84
CA ASP A 15 10.56 -2.08 -7.58
C ASP A 15 9.15 -1.55 -7.31
N PRO A 16 8.10 -2.39 -7.33
CA PRO A 16 6.74 -1.95 -7.07
C PRO A 16 6.56 -1.36 -5.66
N ASP A 17 7.40 -1.74 -4.68
CA ASP A 17 7.32 -1.19 -3.32
C ASP A 17 7.67 0.31 -3.26
N HIS A 18 8.39 0.83 -4.26
CA HIS A 18 8.61 2.26 -4.44
C HIS A 18 7.27 3.01 -4.60
N TYR A 19 6.40 2.55 -5.49
CA TYR A 19 5.13 3.22 -5.78
C TYR A 19 4.10 3.06 -4.66
N PHE A 20 4.12 1.95 -3.94
CA PHE A 20 3.32 1.81 -2.72
C PHE A 20 3.74 2.82 -1.66
N SER A 21 5.06 3.01 -1.48
CA SER A 21 5.60 3.97 -0.51
C SER A 21 5.26 5.41 -0.89
N GLU A 22 5.42 5.78 -2.17
CA GLU A 22 5.01 7.09 -2.71
C GLU A 22 3.52 7.35 -2.51
N SER A 23 2.66 6.37 -2.82
CA SER A 23 1.21 6.51 -2.67
C SER A 23 0.83 6.72 -1.20
N ILE A 24 1.38 5.91 -0.29
CA ILE A 24 1.17 6.07 1.15
C ILE A 24 1.62 7.45 1.64
N ALA A 25 2.78 7.94 1.19
CA ALA A 25 3.27 9.26 1.56
C ALA A 25 2.30 10.37 1.13
N ARG A 26 1.79 10.30 -0.11
CA ARG A 26 0.83 11.26 -0.64
C ARG A 26 -0.52 11.21 0.08
N PHE A 27 -1.04 10.01 0.37
CA PHE A 27 -2.29 9.88 1.12
C PHE A 27 -2.17 10.39 2.56
N LYS A 28 -1.03 10.14 3.22
CA LYS A 28 -0.76 10.71 4.55
C LYS A 28 -0.71 12.24 4.53
N ALA A 29 -0.12 12.84 3.49
CA ALA A 29 -0.04 14.30 3.37
C ALA A 29 -1.41 14.99 3.29
N VAL A 30 -2.44 14.28 2.83
CA VAL A 30 -3.82 14.79 2.74
C VAL A 30 -4.78 14.14 3.75
N ASN A 31 -4.26 13.45 4.76
CA ASN A 31 -5.05 12.73 5.79
C ASN A 31 -6.07 11.72 5.22
N ALA A 32 -5.77 11.12 4.06
CA ALA A 32 -6.58 10.06 3.48
C ALA A 32 -6.26 8.70 4.12
N GLU A 33 -6.68 8.52 5.37
CA GLU A 33 -6.40 7.30 6.16
C GLU A 33 -7.01 6.04 5.52
N GLY A 34 -8.20 6.14 4.92
CA GLY A 34 -8.84 5.02 4.20
C GLY A 34 -8.02 4.54 3.00
N GLU A 35 -7.53 5.47 2.18
CA GLU A 35 -6.69 5.14 1.02
C GLU A 35 -5.31 4.65 1.44
N THR A 36 -4.75 5.17 2.53
CA THR A 36 -3.53 4.63 3.16
C THR A 36 -3.73 3.16 3.54
N SER A 37 -4.86 2.83 4.15
CA SER A 37 -5.21 1.46 4.59
C SER A 37 -5.39 0.51 3.40
N ARG A 38 -6.11 0.94 2.36
CA ARG A 38 -6.27 0.19 1.10
C ARG A 38 -4.95 -0.06 0.40
N THR A 39 -4.06 0.93 0.41
CA THR A 39 -2.72 0.82 -0.18
C THR A 39 -1.85 -0.18 0.58
N LEU A 40 -1.90 -0.17 1.92
CA LEU A 40 -1.21 -1.18 2.76
C LEU A 40 -1.74 -2.59 2.49
N PHE A 41 -3.06 -2.75 2.36
CA PHE A 41 -3.69 -4.03 2.04
C PHE A 41 -3.24 -4.54 0.66
N ALA A 42 -3.26 -3.67 -0.36
CA ALA A 42 -2.78 -3.98 -1.70
C ALA A 42 -1.29 -4.36 -1.71
N GLN A 43 -0.45 -3.62 -0.97
CA GLN A 43 0.97 -3.93 -0.81
C GLN A 43 1.16 -5.32 -0.16
N GLY A 44 0.40 -5.64 0.89
CA GLY A 44 0.42 -6.95 1.53
C GLY A 44 0.13 -8.09 0.55
N ARG A 45 -0.90 -7.94 -0.29
CA ARG A 45 -1.25 -8.93 -1.33
C ARG A 45 -0.16 -9.06 -2.40
N SER A 46 0.45 -7.94 -2.80
CA SER A 46 1.58 -7.94 -3.75
C SER A 46 2.79 -8.70 -3.19
N LEU A 47 3.17 -8.40 -1.94
CA LEU A 47 4.26 -9.07 -1.24
C LEU A 47 4.02 -10.57 -1.10
N ARG A 48 2.79 -10.99 -0.77
CA ARG A 48 2.41 -12.41 -0.72
C ARG A 48 2.61 -13.10 -2.06
N ARG A 49 2.14 -12.49 -3.17
CA ARG A 49 2.31 -13.03 -4.53
C ARG A 49 3.79 -13.13 -4.93
N ARG A 50 4.66 -12.27 -4.38
CA ARG A 50 6.11 -12.26 -4.59
C ARG A 50 6.88 -13.14 -3.58
N GLY A 51 6.19 -13.96 -2.78
CA GLY A 51 6.80 -14.88 -1.80
C GLY A 51 7.36 -14.22 -0.54
N ARG A 52 7.11 -12.92 -0.30
CA ARG A 52 7.63 -12.16 0.84
C ARG A 52 6.70 -12.25 2.05
N GLN A 53 6.49 -13.46 2.59
CA GLN A 53 5.43 -13.76 3.57
C GLN A 53 5.49 -12.90 4.84
N THR A 54 6.65 -12.77 5.49
CA THR A 54 6.79 -11.95 6.72
C THR A 54 6.43 -10.49 6.48
N GLN A 55 6.81 -9.94 5.32
CA GLN A 55 6.51 -8.55 4.97
C GLN A 55 5.02 -8.39 4.64
N ALA A 56 4.45 -9.35 3.91
CA ALA A 56 3.03 -9.38 3.61
C ALA A 56 2.18 -9.40 4.89
N ALA A 57 2.50 -10.28 5.84
CA ALA A 57 1.79 -10.39 7.11
C ALA A 57 1.81 -9.08 7.90
N ARG A 58 2.96 -8.39 7.95
CA ARG A 58 3.07 -7.08 8.59
C ARG A 58 2.19 -6.02 7.92
N LYS A 59 2.18 -5.95 6.59
CA LYS A 59 1.37 -4.97 5.85
C LYS A 59 -0.13 -5.25 5.99
N LEU A 60 -0.54 -6.52 5.95
CA LEU A 60 -1.93 -6.92 6.17
C LEU A 60 -2.39 -6.61 7.60
N HIS A 61 -1.54 -6.85 8.61
CA HIS A 61 -1.83 -6.45 9.99
C HIS A 61 -1.99 -4.94 10.13
N GLN A 62 -1.09 -4.15 9.54
CA GLN A 62 -1.19 -2.69 9.55
C GLN A 62 -2.49 -2.19 8.91
N ALA A 63 -2.87 -2.77 7.77
CA ALA A 63 -4.13 -2.45 7.11
C ALA A 63 -5.34 -2.82 7.98
N MET A 64 -5.34 -4.02 8.60
CA MET A 64 -6.39 -4.46 9.52
C MET A 64 -6.59 -3.47 10.66
N ILE A 65 -5.51 -3.05 11.34
CA ILE A 65 -5.58 -2.09 12.45
C ILE A 65 -6.20 -0.76 11.99
N MET A 66 -5.76 -0.23 10.84
CA MET A 66 -6.27 1.04 10.34
C MET A 66 -7.73 0.94 9.91
N PHE A 67 -8.14 -0.13 9.22
CA PHE A 67 -9.53 -0.37 8.86
C PHE A 67 -10.42 -0.45 10.10
N SER A 68 -9.99 -1.17 11.15
CA SER A 68 -10.73 -1.26 12.41
C SER A 68 -10.91 0.12 13.06
N ARG A 69 -9.87 0.95 13.09
CA ARG A 69 -9.94 2.32 13.62
C ARG A 69 -10.90 3.21 12.83
N LEU A 70 -11.00 3.01 11.52
CA LEU A 70 -11.88 3.76 10.62
C LEU A 70 -13.33 3.24 10.58
N GLY A 71 -13.64 2.15 11.30
CA GLY A 71 -14.96 1.50 11.22
C GLY A 71 -15.21 0.75 9.90
N MET A 72 -14.16 0.47 9.11
CA MET A 72 -14.24 -0.25 7.84
C MET A 72 -14.22 -1.77 8.08
N VAL A 73 -15.26 -2.28 8.74
CA VAL A 73 -15.30 -3.65 9.32
C VAL A 73 -15.06 -4.74 8.27
N ASP A 74 -15.69 -4.65 7.09
CA ASP A 74 -15.51 -5.65 6.03
C ASP A 74 -14.07 -5.70 5.50
N ASP A 75 -13.41 -4.54 5.38
CA ASP A 75 -12.03 -4.47 4.92
C ASP A 75 -11.06 -4.94 6.00
N ALA A 76 -11.36 -4.69 7.28
CA ALA A 76 -10.61 -5.26 8.40
C ALA A 76 -10.68 -6.79 8.42
N ALA A 77 -11.87 -7.36 8.23
CA ALA A 77 -12.07 -8.81 8.15
C ALA A 77 -11.28 -9.44 6.98
N LYS A 78 -11.34 -8.85 5.79
CA LYS A 78 -10.56 -9.29 4.62
C LYS A 78 -9.04 -9.23 4.87
N ALA A 79 -8.57 -8.18 5.53
CA ALA A 79 -7.16 -8.04 5.89
C ALA A 79 -6.71 -9.13 6.88
N ALA A 80 -7.54 -9.42 7.89
CA ALA A 80 -7.32 -10.49 8.85
C ALA A 80 -7.27 -11.88 8.18
N GLU A 81 -8.24 -12.17 7.30
CA GLU A 81 -8.29 -13.43 6.56
C GLU A 81 -7.05 -13.64 5.68
N GLU A 82 -6.61 -12.63 4.94
CA GLU A 82 -5.38 -12.73 4.14
C GLU A 82 -4.14 -12.88 5.03
N GLN A 83 -4.10 -12.25 6.21
CA GLN A 83 -2.98 -12.39 7.15
C GLN A 83 -2.91 -13.80 7.74
N LEU A 84 -4.05 -14.39 8.11
CA LEU A 84 -4.14 -15.75 8.66
C LEU A 84 -3.62 -16.81 7.67
N LYS A 85 -3.80 -16.60 6.37
CA LYS A 85 -3.26 -17.48 5.31
C LYS A 85 -1.72 -17.48 5.23
N LEU A 86 -1.04 -16.62 5.99
CA LEU A 86 0.43 -16.48 6.01
C LEU A 86 1.09 -17.08 7.25
N LEU A 87 0.29 -17.54 8.22
CA LEU A 87 0.74 -18.27 9.40
C LEU A 87 0.78 -19.77 9.08
#